data_AF-J9GCW9-F1
#
_entry.id   AF-J9GCW9-F1
#
_cell.length_a   1.000
_cell.length_b   1.000
_cell.length_c   1.000
_cell.angle_alpha   90.00
_cell.angle_beta   90.00
_cell.angle_gamma   90.00
#
_symmetry.space_group_name_H-M   'P 1'
#
loop_
_entity.id
_entity.type
_entity.pdbx_description
1 polymer ?
#
loop_
_entity_poly.entity_id
_entity_poly.type
_entity_poly.pdbx_seq_one_letter_code
_entity_poly.pdbx_strand_id
1 'polypeptide(L)'
;HNNWSLGTAEENLLEPGDTPLENLQFVVFLTAVIEAVDKYQDLLRASVASCGNDHRLGAHEAPPAIVSIFLGDQLTEVVEMIMDGEATVHATTDTLTFGTVILPNLEQDNTDRNRTSPFAFTNNKFEFRAVGSEANVSDANTVLDTAVAESLRDFADALEGTPEDEFQEAALAYCAEHLRAHRRILFSGDGYSEAWEREAEARGLCNFRTTADALPAFVAEKNNQALLRDGRAHRGGGGLPLRGQAREVQQADEHRGDHDGARGAPHVPPGESRHTPPRSPRGSRPSAPPAPRPPWPSSRPR
;
A
#
# COMPACT_ATOMS: atom_id res chain seq x y z
N HIS A 1 -4.59 -9.00 -6.59
CA HIS A 1 -4.81 -7.66 -6.03
C HIS A 1 -5.79 -7.80 -4.87
N ASN A 2 -5.64 -6.97 -3.85
CA ASN A 2 -6.60 -6.84 -2.76
C ASN A 2 -7.46 -5.59 -3.04
N ASN A 3 -8.78 -5.75 -3.13
CA ASN A 3 -9.71 -4.63 -3.22
C ASN A 3 -10.13 -4.29 -1.79
N TRP A 4 -9.84 -3.08 -1.34
CA TRP A 4 -10.04 -2.63 0.03
C TRP A 4 -10.89 -1.36 0.05
N SER A 5 -11.92 -1.36 0.90
CA SER A 5 -12.78 -0.21 1.15
C SER A 5 -13.24 -0.22 2.60
N LEU A 6 -13.55 0.96 3.13
CA LEU A 6 -14.05 1.16 4.48
C LEU A 6 -15.50 1.64 4.43
N GLY A 7 -16.36 1.12 5.31
CA GLY A 7 -17.78 1.43 5.31
C GLY A 7 -18.41 1.26 6.70
N THR A 8 -19.59 1.85 6.88
CA THR A 8 -20.47 1.60 8.02
C THR A 8 -21.39 0.40 7.71
N ALA A 9 -22.51 0.23 8.42
CA ALA A 9 -23.54 -0.73 8.00
C ALA A 9 -24.44 -0.17 6.88
N GLU A 10 -24.37 1.14 6.63
CA GLU A 10 -25.26 1.91 5.78
C GLU A 10 -24.57 2.43 4.51
N GLU A 11 -23.30 2.86 4.60
CA GLU A 11 -22.60 3.60 3.53
C GLU A 11 -21.13 3.18 3.34
N ASN A 12 -20.57 3.54 2.18
CA ASN A 12 -19.16 3.37 1.86
C ASN A 12 -18.43 4.70 2.06
N LEU A 13 -17.50 4.74 3.00
CA LEU A 13 -16.79 5.95 3.43
C LEU A 13 -15.71 6.41 2.43
N LEU A 14 -15.48 5.61 1.38
CA LEU A 14 -14.64 5.96 0.23
C LEU A 14 -15.46 6.26 -1.03
N GLU A 15 -16.77 6.48 -0.90
CA GLU A 15 -17.63 6.94 -1.99
C GLU A 15 -17.88 8.46 -1.84
N PRO A 16 -17.67 9.27 -2.89
CA PRO A 16 -18.09 10.67 -2.90
C PRO A 16 -19.59 10.81 -2.61
N GLY A 17 -19.98 11.86 -1.87
CA GLY A 17 -21.36 12.12 -1.51
C GLY A 17 -22.10 13.07 -2.47
N ASP A 18 -23.40 13.23 -2.22
CA ASP A 18 -24.24 14.20 -2.93
C ASP A 18 -24.27 15.56 -2.19
N THR A 19 -23.94 15.59 -0.90
CA THR A 19 -23.95 16.79 -0.05
C THR A 19 -22.55 17.23 0.39
N PRO A 20 -22.35 18.52 0.76
CA PRO A 20 -21.06 19.00 1.27
C PRO A 20 -20.54 18.27 2.51
N LEU A 21 -21.43 17.77 3.37
CA LEU A 21 -21.05 17.05 4.59
C LEU A 21 -20.56 15.63 4.30
N GLU A 22 -21.23 14.92 3.39
CA GLU A 22 -20.78 13.61 2.90
C GLU A 22 -19.46 13.74 2.11
N ASN A 23 -19.29 14.82 1.33
CA ASN A 23 -18.03 15.12 0.66
C ASN A 23 -16.89 15.42 1.64
N LEU A 24 -17.16 16.14 2.74
CA LEU A 24 -16.18 16.32 3.81
C LEU A 24 -15.82 14.99 4.49
N GLN A 25 -16.81 14.12 4.74
CA GLN A 25 -16.59 12.77 5.27
C GLN A 25 -15.64 11.98 4.34
N PHE A 26 -15.95 11.92 3.04
CA PHE A 26 -15.07 11.29 2.03
C PHE A 26 -13.66 11.87 2.04
N VAL A 27 -13.49 13.20 2.09
CA VAL A 27 -12.16 13.86 2.12
C VAL A 27 -11.37 13.50 3.39
N VAL A 28 -12.02 13.38 4.56
CA VAL A 28 -11.37 12.94 5.80
C VAL A 28 -10.83 11.50 5.66
N PHE A 29 -11.67 10.56 5.18
CA PHE A 29 -11.24 9.17 5.01
C PHE A 29 -10.18 9.01 3.90
N LEU A 30 -10.32 9.74 2.79
CA LEU A 30 -9.31 9.78 1.73
C LEU A 30 -7.96 10.31 2.24
N THR A 31 -7.97 11.39 3.02
CA THR A 31 -6.75 11.95 3.62
C THR A 31 -6.09 10.97 4.57
N ALA A 32 -6.86 10.33 5.46
CA ALA A 32 -6.34 9.34 6.39
C ALA A 32 -5.72 8.12 5.68
N VAL A 33 -6.26 7.70 4.52
CA VAL A 33 -5.67 6.63 3.70
C VAL A 33 -4.36 7.09 3.01
N ILE A 34 -4.32 8.32 2.47
CA ILE A 34 -3.12 8.88 1.86
C ILE A 34 -1.98 9.00 2.88
N GLU A 35 -2.29 9.54 4.06
CA GLU A 35 -1.41 9.64 5.21
C GLU A 35 -0.91 8.29 5.70
N ALA A 36 -1.80 7.30 5.85
CA ALA A 36 -1.46 5.94 6.26
C ALA A 36 -0.45 5.29 5.31
N VAL A 37 -0.70 5.35 4.00
CA VAL A 37 0.18 4.74 2.99
C VAL A 37 1.52 5.48 2.93
N ASP A 38 1.55 6.81 3.06
CA ASP A 38 2.81 7.56 3.09
C ASP A 38 3.64 7.27 4.35
N LYS A 39 3.01 7.31 5.54
CA LYS A 39 3.64 7.03 6.82
C LYS A 39 4.20 5.59 6.89
N TYR A 40 3.49 4.61 6.33
CA TYR A 40 3.75 3.17 6.51
C TYR A 40 4.07 2.40 5.21
N GLN A 41 4.50 3.10 4.15
CA GLN A 41 4.91 2.51 2.86
C GLN A 41 5.94 1.36 2.97
N ASP A 42 6.86 1.47 3.93
CA ASP A 42 7.87 0.48 4.28
C ASP A 42 7.21 -0.81 4.80
N LEU A 43 6.27 -0.66 5.73
CA LEU A 43 5.54 -1.77 6.34
C LEU A 43 4.56 -2.41 5.33
N LEU A 44 3.90 -1.62 4.50
CA LEU A 44 3.04 -2.10 3.40
C LEU A 44 3.86 -2.92 2.38
N ARG A 45 5.06 -2.47 2.03
CA ARG A 45 5.97 -3.24 1.16
C ARG A 45 6.44 -4.54 1.82
N ALA A 46 6.67 -4.55 3.13
CA ALA A 46 7.03 -5.73 3.90
C ALA A 46 5.86 -6.74 4.03
N SER A 47 4.62 -6.25 4.18
CA SER A 47 3.40 -7.09 4.30
C SER A 47 3.11 -7.98 3.09
N VAL A 48 3.75 -7.68 1.94
CA VAL A 48 3.65 -8.46 0.69
C VAL A 48 4.98 -9.08 0.27
N ALA A 49 5.99 -9.10 1.14
CA ALA A 49 7.31 -9.60 0.82
C ALA A 49 7.37 -11.13 0.77
N SER A 50 7.72 -11.66 -0.40
CA SER A 50 8.15 -13.05 -0.58
C SER A 50 9.13 -13.12 -1.75
N CYS A 51 10.01 -14.11 -1.78
CA CYS A 51 10.92 -14.33 -2.90
C CYS A 51 10.19 -14.47 -4.25
N GLY A 52 9.02 -15.15 -4.26
CA GLY A 52 8.16 -15.27 -5.44
C GLY A 52 7.56 -13.92 -5.88
N ASN A 53 7.19 -13.06 -4.93
CA ASN A 53 6.63 -11.75 -5.23
C ASN A 53 7.71 -10.73 -5.63
N ASP A 54 8.92 -10.79 -5.06
CA ASP A 54 10.05 -9.94 -5.44
C ASP A 54 10.43 -10.13 -6.92
N HIS A 55 10.40 -11.37 -7.42
CA HIS A 55 10.59 -11.68 -8.84
C HIS A 55 9.44 -11.18 -9.75
N ARG A 56 8.29 -10.82 -9.18
CA ARG A 56 7.11 -10.33 -9.90
C ARG A 56 7.06 -8.80 -9.97
N LEU A 57 7.34 -8.12 -8.85
CA LEU A 57 7.21 -6.66 -8.75
C LEU A 57 8.14 -5.94 -9.75
N GLY A 58 7.60 -4.92 -10.42
CA GLY A 58 8.30 -4.13 -11.44
C GLY A 58 8.31 -4.73 -12.84
N ALA A 59 7.56 -5.82 -13.10
CA ALA A 59 7.49 -6.47 -14.41
C ALA A 59 6.08 -7.00 -14.73
N HIS A 60 5.78 -7.22 -16.01
CA HIS A 60 4.60 -7.95 -16.48
C HIS A 60 3.25 -7.50 -15.87
N GLU A 61 2.94 -6.19 -15.92
CA GLU A 61 1.75 -5.56 -15.31
C GLU A 61 1.67 -5.64 -13.78
N ALA A 62 2.71 -6.12 -13.08
CA ALA A 62 2.82 -5.98 -11.63
C ALA A 62 3.52 -4.67 -11.26
N PRO A 63 3.06 -3.94 -10.22
CA PRO A 63 3.64 -2.66 -9.82
C PRO A 63 5.08 -2.79 -9.33
N PRO A 64 5.89 -1.71 -9.34
CA PRO A 64 7.22 -1.71 -8.73
C PRO A 64 7.17 -1.91 -7.21
N ALA A 65 8.34 -2.13 -6.59
CA ALA A 65 8.48 -2.22 -5.14
C ALA A 65 8.32 -0.86 -4.41
N ILE A 66 8.36 0.25 -5.15
CA ILE A 66 8.07 1.60 -4.66
C ILE A 66 6.57 1.70 -4.44
N VAL A 67 6.13 1.89 -3.19
CA VAL A 67 4.71 2.11 -2.87
C VAL A 67 4.34 3.57 -3.19
N SER A 68 3.25 3.76 -3.94
CA SER A 68 2.67 5.06 -4.27
C SER A 68 1.17 4.92 -4.51
N ILE A 69 0.46 6.03 -4.41
CA ILE A 69 -0.98 6.13 -4.64
C ILE A 69 -1.26 6.74 -6.00
N PHE A 70 -2.15 6.10 -6.75
CA PHE A 70 -2.82 6.66 -7.92
C PHE A 70 -4.28 7.01 -7.58
N LEU A 71 -4.69 8.25 -7.83
CA LEU A 71 -6.07 8.71 -7.60
C LEU A 71 -6.90 8.84 -8.89
N GLY A 72 -6.25 8.94 -10.06
CA GLY A 72 -6.87 9.39 -11.30
C GLY A 72 -6.96 10.92 -11.39
N ASP A 73 -7.00 11.47 -12.61
CA ASP A 73 -6.86 12.91 -12.86
C ASP A 73 -7.86 13.77 -12.09
N GLN A 74 -9.16 13.44 -12.17
CA GLN A 74 -10.23 14.24 -11.53
C GLN A 74 -10.09 14.31 -10.00
N LEU A 75 -9.77 13.19 -9.35
CA LEU A 75 -9.58 13.16 -7.90
C LEU A 75 -8.23 13.77 -7.48
N THR A 76 -7.22 13.71 -8.36
CA THR A 76 -5.95 14.42 -8.15
C THR A 76 -6.18 15.93 -8.17
N GLU A 77 -6.92 16.46 -9.14
CA GLU A 77 -7.28 17.88 -9.24
C GLU A 77 -8.06 18.37 -8.00
N VAL A 78 -9.03 17.58 -7.51
CA VAL A 78 -9.73 17.84 -6.24
C VAL A 78 -8.76 17.93 -5.06
N VAL A 79 -7.86 16.95 -4.93
CA VAL A 79 -6.89 16.91 -3.82
C VAL A 79 -5.90 18.07 -3.93
N GLU A 80 -5.52 18.50 -5.13
CA GLU A 80 -4.71 19.70 -5.35
C GLU A 80 -5.45 21.00 -4.99
N MET A 81 -6.74 21.15 -5.34
CA MET A 81 -7.54 22.31 -4.91
C MET A 81 -7.68 22.40 -3.38
N ILE A 82 -7.83 21.27 -2.69
CA ILE A 82 -7.85 21.21 -1.21
C ILE A 82 -6.46 21.60 -0.64
N MET A 83 -5.38 21.10 -1.24
CA MET A 83 -4.01 21.47 -0.87
C MET A 83 -3.66 22.93 -1.15
N ASP A 84 -4.23 23.58 -2.17
CA ASP A 84 -3.97 25.00 -2.42
C ASP A 84 -4.86 25.92 -1.56
N GLY A 85 -5.92 25.37 -0.95
CA GLY A 85 -6.91 26.13 -0.19
C GLY A 85 -7.96 26.82 -1.08
N GLU A 86 -7.96 26.52 -2.38
CA GLU A 86 -8.80 27.10 -3.43
C GLU A 86 -10.14 26.34 -3.60
N ALA A 87 -10.54 25.56 -2.59
CA ALA A 87 -11.74 24.72 -2.61
C ALA A 87 -13.07 25.51 -2.47
N THR A 88 -13.31 26.50 -3.34
CA THR A 88 -14.59 27.25 -3.45
C THR A 88 -14.88 27.79 -4.87
N VAL A 89 -15.77 27.12 -5.62
CA VAL A 89 -16.34 27.54 -6.92
C VAL A 89 -17.73 26.88 -7.07
N HIS A 90 -18.87 27.49 -7.45
CA HIS A 90 -19.35 28.87 -7.69
C HIS A 90 -20.92 28.81 -7.64
N ALA A 91 -21.73 29.87 -7.47
CA ALA A 91 -21.55 31.20 -6.88
C ALA A 91 -22.91 31.97 -6.84
N THR A 92 -23.59 32.04 -5.68
CA THR A 92 -24.66 33.02 -5.41
C THR A 92 -24.63 33.48 -3.95
N THR A 93 -24.84 34.78 -3.73
CA THR A 93 -24.99 35.49 -2.44
C THR A 93 -23.68 35.96 -1.76
N ASP A 94 -23.71 37.20 -1.25
CA ASP A 94 -22.54 38.00 -0.83
C ASP A 94 -21.93 37.62 0.54
N THR A 95 -21.52 36.37 0.70
CA THR A 95 -20.73 35.90 1.87
C THR A 95 -19.56 35.03 1.42
N LEU A 96 -18.39 35.26 2.02
CA LEU A 96 -17.21 34.40 1.88
C LEU A 96 -17.47 33.07 2.59
N THR A 97 -18.03 32.10 1.88
CA THR A 97 -18.26 30.75 2.39
C THR A 97 -17.01 29.88 2.17
N PHE A 98 -16.03 29.99 3.06
CA PHE A 98 -15.05 28.92 3.23
C PHE A 98 -15.77 27.63 3.69
N GLY A 99 -15.21 26.45 3.40
CA GLY A 99 -15.65 25.19 4.04
C GLY A 99 -16.69 24.33 3.32
N THR A 100 -17.03 24.59 2.05
CA THR A 100 -17.96 23.70 1.30
C THR A 100 -17.20 22.86 0.26
N VAL A 101 -16.92 21.59 0.58
CA VAL A 101 -16.36 20.64 -0.40
C VAL A 101 -17.44 20.25 -1.40
N ILE A 102 -17.40 20.84 -2.59
CA ILE A 102 -18.18 20.40 -3.75
C ILE A 102 -17.26 19.54 -4.61
N LEU A 103 -17.45 18.22 -4.56
CA LEU A 103 -16.75 17.32 -5.46
C LEU A 103 -17.41 17.41 -6.86
N PRO A 104 -16.62 17.50 -7.95
CA PRO A 104 -17.17 17.28 -9.28
C PRO A 104 -17.67 15.84 -9.38
N ASN A 105 -18.69 15.59 -10.20
CA ASN A 105 -19.18 14.24 -10.42
C ASN A 105 -18.07 13.37 -11.06
N LEU A 106 -17.47 12.50 -10.25
CA LEU A 106 -16.39 11.61 -10.69
C LEU A 106 -17.00 10.51 -11.56
N GLU A 107 -16.88 10.66 -12.88
CA GLU A 107 -17.47 9.72 -13.83
C GLU A 107 -16.91 8.30 -13.60
N GLN A 108 -17.78 7.34 -13.33
CA GLN A 108 -17.45 5.97 -12.91
C GLN A 108 -16.59 5.15 -13.90
N ASP A 109 -16.36 5.65 -15.12
CA ASP A 109 -15.65 4.95 -16.19
C ASP A 109 -14.51 5.79 -16.79
N ASN A 110 -13.85 6.59 -15.96
CA ASN A 110 -12.68 7.33 -16.42
C ASN A 110 -11.50 6.37 -16.65
N THR A 111 -11.11 6.22 -17.92
CA THR A 111 -10.32 5.07 -18.41
C THR A 111 -8.84 5.05 -18.05
N ASP A 112 -8.33 6.03 -17.28
CA ASP A 112 -6.97 6.00 -16.76
C ASP A 112 -6.82 4.96 -15.63
N ARG A 113 -6.77 3.69 -16.04
CA ARG A 113 -6.24 2.62 -15.19
C ARG A 113 -4.74 2.58 -15.37
N ASN A 114 -4.02 3.44 -14.64
CA ASN A 114 -2.59 3.27 -14.44
C ASN A 114 -2.33 1.93 -13.72
N ARG A 115 -2.14 0.86 -14.50
CA ARG A 115 -1.96 -0.52 -14.00
C ARG A 115 -0.66 -0.70 -13.24
N THR A 116 0.31 0.21 -13.45
CA THR A 116 1.63 0.16 -12.83
C THR A 116 1.63 0.68 -11.39
N SER A 117 0.56 1.40 -10.97
CA SER A 117 0.43 1.88 -9.60
C SER A 117 0.23 0.72 -8.59
N PRO A 118 1.00 0.69 -7.48
CA PRO A 118 0.85 -0.29 -6.40
C PRO A 118 -0.47 -0.17 -5.64
N PHE A 119 -0.98 1.05 -5.44
CA PHE A 119 -2.19 1.32 -4.68
C PHE A 119 -3.04 2.33 -5.45
N ALA A 120 -4.14 1.88 -6.06
CA ALA A 120 -4.91 2.71 -6.98
C ALA A 120 -6.36 2.88 -6.50
N PHE A 121 -6.85 4.10 -6.40
CA PHE A 121 -8.26 4.38 -6.20
C PHE A 121 -9.05 3.96 -7.45
N THR A 122 -10.11 3.17 -7.28
CA THR A 122 -11.00 2.78 -8.38
C THR A 122 -12.46 2.95 -7.98
N ASN A 123 -12.96 4.16 -8.22
CA ASN A 123 -14.33 4.65 -7.98
C ASN A 123 -14.69 4.87 -6.51
N ASN A 124 -14.71 3.80 -5.70
CA ASN A 124 -15.16 3.84 -4.31
C ASN A 124 -14.38 2.89 -3.39
N LYS A 125 -13.14 2.57 -3.76
CA LYS A 125 -12.25 1.61 -3.08
C LYS A 125 -10.81 1.82 -3.55
N PHE A 126 -9.84 1.24 -2.85
CA PHE A 126 -8.46 1.10 -3.31
C PHE A 126 -8.13 -0.33 -3.74
N GLU A 127 -7.32 -0.45 -4.79
CA GLU A 127 -6.72 -1.69 -5.26
C GLU A 127 -5.25 -1.76 -4.83
N PHE A 128 -4.93 -2.60 -3.85
CA PHE A 128 -3.54 -2.94 -3.54
C PHE A 128 -3.05 -4.05 -4.48
N ARG A 129 -2.26 -3.67 -5.48
CA ARG A 129 -1.80 -4.51 -6.58
C ARG A 129 -0.47 -5.23 -6.30
N ALA A 130 0.27 -4.79 -5.28
CA ALA A 130 1.52 -5.41 -4.86
C ALA A 130 1.35 -6.77 -4.15
N VAL A 131 0.14 -7.13 -3.70
CA VAL A 131 -0.15 -8.43 -3.07
C VAL A 131 0.08 -9.59 -4.06
N GLY A 132 1.03 -10.47 -3.73
CA GLY A 132 1.34 -11.68 -4.51
C GLY A 132 0.26 -12.77 -4.40
N SER A 133 0.19 -13.66 -5.39
CA SER A 133 -0.87 -14.70 -5.48
C SER A 133 -0.75 -15.82 -4.43
N GLU A 134 0.43 -16.00 -3.84
CA GLU A 134 0.69 -16.95 -2.74
C GLU A 134 0.53 -16.33 -1.35
N ALA A 135 0.39 -15.00 -1.27
CA ALA A 135 0.37 -14.28 -0.01
C ALA A 135 -0.94 -14.51 0.76
N ASN A 136 -0.84 -14.59 2.08
CA ASN A 136 -2.00 -14.52 2.93
C ASN A 136 -2.50 -13.06 2.98
N VAL A 137 -3.72 -12.82 2.49
CA VAL A 137 -4.30 -11.47 2.43
C VAL A 137 -4.49 -10.83 3.81
N SER A 138 -4.50 -11.61 4.90
CA SER A 138 -4.56 -11.05 6.26
C SER A 138 -3.37 -10.16 6.58
N ASP A 139 -2.19 -10.43 6.02
CA ASP A 139 -0.96 -9.74 6.43
C ASP A 139 -0.95 -8.32 5.85
N ALA A 140 -1.34 -8.18 4.59
CA ALA A 140 -1.56 -6.90 3.92
C ALA A 140 -2.73 -6.11 4.54
N ASN A 141 -3.86 -6.76 4.83
CA ASN A 141 -5.00 -6.09 5.46
C ASN A 141 -4.70 -5.66 6.90
N THR A 142 -4.05 -6.49 7.72
CA THR A 142 -3.66 -6.10 9.10
C THR A 142 -2.79 -4.84 9.09
N VAL A 143 -1.81 -4.76 8.20
CA VAL A 143 -0.96 -3.58 8.08
C VAL A 143 -1.74 -2.36 7.59
N LEU A 144 -2.57 -2.51 6.55
CA LEU A 144 -3.36 -1.40 5.99
C LEU A 144 -4.40 -0.88 6.98
N ASP A 145 -5.17 -1.77 7.60
CA ASP A 145 -6.21 -1.44 8.58
C ASP A 145 -5.61 -0.74 9.82
N THR A 146 -4.48 -1.22 10.36
CA THR A 146 -3.79 -0.56 11.48
C THR A 146 -3.18 0.79 11.08
N ALA A 147 -2.60 0.91 9.87
CA ALA A 147 -2.05 2.18 9.39
C ALA A 147 -3.13 3.26 9.22
N VAL A 148 -4.29 2.88 8.68
CA VAL A 148 -5.47 3.76 8.54
C VAL A 148 -6.08 4.07 9.91
N ALA A 149 -6.13 3.10 10.83
CA ALA A 149 -6.64 3.31 12.19
C ALA A 149 -5.81 4.33 12.99
N GLU A 150 -4.47 4.29 12.91
CA GLU A 150 -3.63 5.32 13.54
C GLU A 150 -3.83 6.70 12.88
N SER A 151 -4.03 6.78 11.56
CA SER A 151 -4.26 8.07 10.86
C SER A 151 -5.63 8.67 11.21
N LEU A 152 -6.67 7.83 11.34
CA LEU A 152 -7.99 8.24 11.82
C LEU A 152 -7.99 8.60 13.32
N ARG A 153 -7.11 7.97 14.11
CA ARG A 153 -6.86 8.34 15.51
C ARG A 153 -6.20 9.72 15.59
N ASP A 154 -5.16 9.97 14.80
CA ASP A 154 -4.49 11.28 14.75
C ASP A 154 -5.49 12.40 14.39
N PHE A 155 -6.40 12.16 13.43
CA PHE A 155 -7.51 13.08 13.10
C PHE A 155 -8.48 13.27 14.28
N ALA A 156 -8.94 12.17 14.89
CA ALA A 156 -9.90 12.24 16.00
C ALA A 156 -9.33 12.96 17.24
N ASP A 157 -8.07 12.67 17.60
CA ASP A 157 -7.35 13.30 18.71
C ASP A 157 -7.10 14.81 18.42
N ALA A 158 -6.90 15.21 17.15
CA ALA A 158 -6.68 16.61 16.76
C ALA A 158 -7.96 17.46 16.73
N LEU A 159 -9.12 16.85 16.45
CA LEU A 159 -10.42 17.50 16.39
C LEU A 159 -11.24 17.32 17.68
N GLU A 160 -10.71 16.64 18.70
CA GLU A 160 -11.41 16.41 19.97
C GLU A 160 -11.66 17.74 20.71
N GLY A 161 -12.93 18.07 20.93
CA GLY A 161 -13.35 19.28 21.65
C GLY A 161 -13.53 20.52 20.78
N THR A 162 -13.33 20.45 19.46
CA THR A 162 -13.71 21.51 18.52
C THR A 162 -15.23 21.76 18.58
N PRO A 163 -15.70 23.03 18.64
CA PRO A 163 -17.12 23.36 18.60
C PRO A 163 -17.83 22.83 17.35
N GLU A 164 -19.11 22.45 17.47
CA GLU A 164 -19.92 21.90 16.36
C GLU A 164 -20.01 22.86 15.15
N ASP A 165 -20.08 24.17 15.43
CA ASP A 165 -20.12 25.25 14.44
C ASP A 165 -18.76 25.58 13.80
N GLU A 166 -17.65 25.14 14.40
CA GLU A 166 -16.28 25.30 13.87
C GLU A 166 -15.73 24.02 13.22
N PHE A 167 -16.35 22.86 13.49
CA PHE A 167 -15.83 21.53 13.14
C PHE A 167 -15.56 21.35 11.64
N GLN A 168 -16.43 21.84 10.75
CA GLN A 168 -16.27 21.65 9.30
C GLN A 168 -15.04 22.40 8.76
N GLU A 169 -14.80 23.62 9.23
CA GLU A 169 -13.64 24.42 8.83
C GLU A 169 -12.35 23.80 9.38
N ALA A 170 -12.34 23.39 10.66
CA ALA A 170 -11.20 22.74 11.28
C ALA A 170 -10.85 21.40 10.61
N ALA A 171 -11.84 20.57 10.28
CA ALA A 171 -11.64 19.30 9.60
C ALA A 171 -11.08 19.49 8.18
N LEU A 172 -11.58 20.47 7.42
CA LEU A 172 -11.05 20.77 6.09
C LEU A 172 -9.63 21.35 6.16
N ALA A 173 -9.34 22.19 7.15
CA ALA A 173 -8.00 22.73 7.39
C ALA A 173 -6.99 21.62 7.73
N TYR A 174 -7.35 20.68 8.62
CA TYR A 174 -6.57 19.48 8.90
C TYR A 174 -6.31 18.68 7.62
N CYS A 175 -7.35 18.41 6.83
CA CYS A 175 -7.21 17.64 5.59
C CYS A 175 -6.24 18.33 4.62
N ALA A 176 -6.37 19.65 4.43
CA ALA A 176 -5.47 20.41 3.59
C ALA A 176 -4.01 20.41 4.08
N GLU A 177 -3.77 20.48 5.40
CA GLU A 177 -2.43 20.34 5.98
C GLU A 177 -1.84 18.95 5.74
N HIS A 178 -2.59 17.90 6.06
CA HIS A 178 -2.12 16.52 5.97
C HIS A 178 -1.94 16.06 4.52
N LEU A 179 -2.82 16.46 3.59
CA LEU A 179 -2.63 16.21 2.16
C LEU A 179 -1.34 16.86 1.65
N ARG A 180 -1.02 18.11 2.04
CA ARG A 180 0.27 18.75 1.70
C ARG A 180 1.45 17.97 2.26
N ALA A 181 1.39 17.57 3.54
CA ALA A 181 2.45 16.83 4.21
C ALA A 181 2.73 15.46 3.56
N HIS A 182 1.69 14.79 3.08
CA HIS A 182 1.77 13.44 2.51
C HIS A 182 1.73 13.41 0.97
N ARG A 183 1.68 14.57 0.28
CA ARG A 183 1.62 14.70 -1.19
C ARG A 183 2.67 13.85 -1.94
N ARG A 184 3.84 13.62 -1.35
CA ARG A 184 4.95 12.86 -1.96
C ARG A 184 4.55 11.45 -2.41
N ILE A 185 3.55 10.82 -1.78
CA ILE A 185 3.09 9.46 -2.11
C ILE A 185 2.21 9.42 -3.36
N LEU A 186 1.65 10.56 -3.79
CA LEU A 186 0.75 10.66 -4.94
C LEU A 186 1.55 10.65 -6.25
N PHE A 187 1.20 9.75 -7.17
CA PHE A 187 1.89 9.61 -8.46
C PHE A 187 0.96 9.05 -9.55
N SER A 188 0.90 9.76 -10.68
CA SER A 188 0.07 9.40 -11.84
C SER A 188 0.87 8.92 -13.06
N GLY A 189 2.20 8.97 -13.04
CA GLY A 189 3.05 8.61 -14.18
C GLY A 189 3.33 7.12 -14.36
N ASP A 190 4.23 6.79 -15.29
CA ASP A 190 4.69 5.41 -15.53
C ASP A 190 5.61 4.91 -14.40
N GLY A 191 5.09 3.97 -13.60
CA GLY A 191 5.79 3.35 -12.48
C GLY A 191 6.96 2.44 -12.87
N TYR A 192 7.14 2.11 -14.15
CA TYR A 192 8.31 1.37 -14.65
C TYR A 192 9.45 2.26 -15.13
N SER A 193 9.23 3.58 -15.22
CA SER A 193 10.24 4.49 -15.72
C SER A 193 11.39 4.67 -14.72
N GLU A 194 12.64 4.69 -15.21
CA GLU A 194 13.79 5.09 -14.37
C GLU A 194 13.66 6.55 -13.86
N ALA A 195 12.87 7.37 -14.56
CA ALA A 195 12.54 8.71 -14.11
C ALA A 195 11.76 8.65 -12.79
N TRP A 196 10.74 7.78 -12.70
CA TRP A 196 10.02 7.54 -11.45
C TRP A 196 10.92 7.00 -10.34
N GLU A 197 11.82 6.05 -10.61
CA GLU A 197 12.72 5.55 -9.56
C GLU A 197 13.58 6.66 -8.94
N ARG A 198 14.17 7.53 -9.78
CA ARG A 198 14.98 8.68 -9.30
C ARG A 198 14.13 9.74 -8.60
N GLU A 199 12.91 9.96 -9.08
CA GLU A 199 11.98 10.91 -8.47
C GLU A 199 11.47 10.42 -7.11
N ALA A 200 11.11 9.14 -7.01
CA ALA A 200 10.68 8.49 -5.78
C ALA A 200 11.77 8.54 -4.70
N GLU A 201 13.04 8.27 -5.06
CA GLU A 201 14.19 8.44 -4.16
C GLU A 201 14.32 9.90 -3.68
N ALA A 202 14.24 10.88 -4.60
CA ALA A 202 14.30 12.30 -4.26
C ALA A 202 13.12 12.79 -3.39
N ARG A 203 11.94 12.16 -3.54
CA ARG A 203 10.75 12.34 -2.69
C ARG A 203 10.87 11.64 -1.32
N GLY A 204 11.87 10.79 -1.12
CA GLY A 204 12.08 10.01 0.10
C GLY A 204 11.17 8.78 0.22
N LEU A 205 10.72 8.22 -0.90
CA LEU A 205 9.95 6.97 -0.93
C LEU A 205 10.86 5.73 -0.88
N CYS A 206 10.40 4.66 -0.22
CA CYS A 206 11.16 3.43 -0.06
C CYS A 206 11.12 2.55 -1.32
N ASN A 207 12.27 1.99 -1.73
CA ASN A 207 12.39 1.05 -2.85
C ASN A 207 13.02 -0.28 -2.40
N PHE A 208 12.32 -1.04 -1.55
CA PHE A 208 12.81 -2.34 -1.08
C PHE A 208 12.58 -3.42 -2.15
N ARG A 209 13.56 -3.57 -3.03
CA ARG A 209 13.50 -4.52 -4.16
C ARG A 209 13.41 -5.98 -3.69
N THR A 210 14.05 -6.36 -2.59
CA THR A 210 14.00 -7.73 -2.07
C THR A 210 13.29 -7.83 -0.72
N THR A 211 12.82 -9.03 -0.40
CA THR A 211 12.29 -9.42 0.91
C THR A 211 13.31 -9.17 2.02
N ALA A 212 14.61 -9.38 1.75
CA ALA A 212 15.66 -9.11 2.74
C ALA A 212 15.81 -7.61 3.07
N ASP A 213 15.51 -6.72 2.12
CA ASP A 213 15.52 -5.27 2.33
C ASP A 213 14.23 -4.80 3.04
N ALA A 214 13.10 -5.47 2.78
CA ALA A 214 11.79 -5.10 3.30
C ALA A 214 11.52 -5.60 4.73
N LEU A 215 11.96 -6.82 5.07
CA LEU A 215 11.69 -7.45 6.37
C LEU A 215 12.09 -6.63 7.62
N PRO A 216 13.20 -5.86 7.64
CA PRO A 216 13.53 -4.97 8.75
C PRO A 216 12.43 -3.95 9.10
N ALA A 217 11.55 -3.60 8.16
CA ALA A 217 10.43 -2.68 8.43
C ALA A 217 9.49 -3.21 9.53
N PHE A 218 9.31 -4.54 9.66
CA PHE A 218 8.47 -5.11 10.73
C PHE A 218 8.98 -4.83 12.15
N VAL A 219 10.28 -4.54 12.30
CA VAL A 219 10.91 -4.30 13.61
C VAL A 219 11.39 -2.86 13.81
N ALA A 220 11.21 -1.99 12.82
CA ALA A 220 11.46 -0.57 12.96
C ALA A 220 10.54 0.05 14.02
N GLU A 221 11.09 0.90 14.90
CA GLU A 221 10.38 1.41 16.09
C GLU A 221 9.02 2.05 15.75
N LYS A 222 8.96 2.90 14.72
CA LYS A 222 7.73 3.51 14.17
C LYS A 222 6.64 2.46 13.89
N ASN A 223 7.00 1.37 13.21
CA ASN A 223 6.09 0.32 12.77
C ASN A 223 5.67 -0.59 13.93
N ASN A 224 6.62 -0.91 14.81
CA ASN A 224 6.36 -1.64 16.05
C ASN A 224 5.39 -0.87 16.95
N GLN A 225 5.54 0.44 17.09
CA GLN A 225 4.63 1.27 17.89
C GLN A 225 3.21 1.21 17.34
N ALA A 226 2.99 1.45 16.04
CA ALA A 226 1.66 1.33 15.41
C ALA A 226 1.04 -0.07 15.64
N LEU A 227 1.76 -1.14 15.28
CA LEU A 227 1.29 -2.52 15.40
C LEU A 227 1.03 -2.99 16.85
N LEU A 228 1.70 -2.38 17.84
CA LEU A 228 1.60 -2.80 19.25
C LEU A 228 0.75 -1.87 20.13
N ARG A 229 0.45 -0.64 19.68
CA ARG A 229 -0.39 0.32 20.40
C ARG A 229 -1.84 -0.17 20.50
N ASP A 230 -2.40 -0.62 19.38
CA ASP A 230 -3.71 -1.31 19.32
C ASP A 230 -3.68 -2.70 19.98
N GLY A 231 -2.50 -3.33 20.06
CA GLY A 231 -2.28 -4.64 20.69
C GLY A 231 -2.64 -4.74 22.18
N ARG A 232 -3.04 -3.64 22.84
CA ARG A 232 -3.56 -3.68 24.22
C ARG A 232 -4.87 -4.47 24.37
N ALA A 233 -5.60 -4.75 23.28
CA ALA A 233 -6.79 -5.60 23.29
C ALA A 233 -6.51 -7.11 23.42
N HIS A 234 -5.25 -7.58 23.28
CA HIS A 234 -4.92 -9.01 23.36
C HIS A 234 -3.64 -9.33 24.15
N ARG A 235 -3.70 -9.12 25.48
CA ARG A 235 -2.80 -9.81 26.44
C ARG A 235 -3.18 -11.29 26.67
N GLY A 236 -4.09 -11.86 25.89
CA GLY A 236 -4.55 -13.24 25.97
C GLY A 236 -3.95 -14.15 24.89
N GLY A 237 -2.81 -14.78 25.19
CA GLY A 237 -2.43 -16.12 24.66
C GLY A 237 -2.14 -16.33 23.17
N GLY A 238 -2.63 -15.50 22.25
CA GLY A 238 -2.42 -15.63 20.80
C GLY A 238 -1.45 -14.57 20.29
N GLY A 239 -0.28 -14.97 19.79
CA GLY A 239 0.60 -14.06 19.07
C GLY A 239 0.05 -13.79 17.67
N LEU A 240 -0.06 -12.52 17.27
CA LEU A 240 -0.21 -12.12 15.87
C LEU A 240 0.85 -12.84 15.01
N PRO A 241 0.54 -13.35 13.80
CA PRO A 241 1.51 -14.02 12.93
C PRO A 241 2.78 -13.19 12.68
N LEU A 242 2.63 -11.86 12.61
CA LEU A 242 3.70 -10.87 12.51
C LEU A 242 4.77 -10.98 13.62
N ARG A 243 4.42 -11.48 14.82
CA ARG A 243 5.40 -11.75 15.89
C ARG A 243 6.33 -12.93 15.59
N GLY A 244 5.94 -13.85 14.71
CA GLY A 244 6.82 -14.91 14.21
C GLY A 244 7.90 -14.30 13.33
N GLN A 245 7.50 -13.59 12.29
CA GLN A 245 8.39 -12.92 11.33
C GLN A 245 9.32 -11.91 12.04
N ALA A 246 8.79 -11.05 12.91
CA ALA A 246 9.59 -10.08 13.67
C ALA A 246 10.66 -10.74 14.55
N ARG A 247 10.37 -11.92 15.14
CA ARG A 247 11.35 -12.68 15.94
C ARG A 247 12.42 -13.35 15.10
N GLU A 248 12.05 -13.90 13.94
CA GLU A 248 13.02 -14.46 13.00
C GLU A 248 13.97 -13.39 12.45
N VAL A 249 13.46 -12.17 12.20
CA VAL A 249 14.28 -11.03 11.77
C VAL A 249 15.24 -10.57 12.87
N GLN A 250 14.79 -10.44 14.13
CA GLN A 250 15.69 -10.10 15.24
C GLN A 250 16.80 -11.14 15.46
N GLN A 251 16.47 -12.43 15.39
CA GLN A 251 17.47 -13.51 15.52
C GLN A 251 18.47 -13.54 14.35
N ALA A 252 18.03 -13.17 13.13
CA ALA A 252 18.90 -13.09 11.97
C ALA A 252 19.91 -11.92 12.06
N ASP A 253 19.53 -10.80 12.68
CA ASP A 253 20.41 -9.64 12.85
C ASP A 253 21.45 -9.88 13.97
N GLU A 254 21.04 -10.50 15.08
CA GLU A 254 21.96 -10.99 16.13
C GLU A 254 23.04 -11.93 15.54
N HIS A 255 22.67 -12.84 14.63
CA HIS A 255 23.62 -13.73 13.95
C HIS A 255 24.48 -13.05 12.86
N ARG A 256 24.12 -11.86 12.37
CA ARG A 256 25.02 -11.08 11.49
C ARG A 256 26.13 -10.40 12.28
N GLY A 257 25.83 -9.92 13.49
CA GLY A 257 26.81 -9.30 14.38
C GLY A 257 28.02 -10.19 14.72
N ASP A 258 27.82 -11.50 14.85
CA ASP A 258 28.88 -12.47 15.17
C ASP A 258 29.80 -12.83 13.97
N HIS A 259 29.44 -12.48 12.73
CA HIS A 259 30.16 -12.94 11.54
C HIS A 259 31.26 -12.01 11.01
N ASP A 260 31.30 -10.73 11.42
CA ASP A 260 32.37 -9.80 11.03
C ASP A 260 33.64 -9.88 11.92
N GLY A 261 33.60 -10.67 13.00
CA GLY A 261 34.72 -10.81 13.95
C GLY A 261 35.82 -11.81 13.55
N ALA A 262 35.63 -12.66 12.53
CA ALA A 262 36.50 -13.82 12.32
C ALA A 262 36.81 -14.14 10.84
N ARG A 263 37.87 -13.52 10.29
CA ARG A 263 38.51 -13.97 9.01
C ARG A 263 40.03 -14.09 9.11
N GLY A 264 40.49 -15.01 9.95
CA GLY A 264 41.80 -15.64 9.75
C GLY A 264 41.72 -16.65 8.60
N ALA A 265 42.55 -16.50 7.56
CA ALA A 265 42.50 -17.38 6.39
C ALA A 265 43.05 -18.80 6.69
N PRO A 266 42.33 -19.88 6.37
CA PRO A 266 42.86 -21.24 6.50
C PRO A 266 43.74 -21.62 5.30
N HIS A 267 44.93 -22.15 5.61
CA HIS A 267 45.91 -22.63 4.63
C HIS A 267 45.47 -24.00 4.06
N VAL A 268 45.38 -24.12 2.73
CA VAL A 268 45.05 -25.40 2.06
C VAL A 268 46.34 -26.06 1.52
N PRO A 269 46.62 -27.34 1.84
CA PRO A 269 47.72 -28.09 1.23
C PRO A 269 47.29 -28.77 -0.09
N PRO A 270 48.20 -28.99 -1.06
CA PRO A 270 47.85 -29.57 -2.36
C PRO A 270 47.79 -31.10 -2.31
N GLY A 271 46.78 -31.72 -2.94
CA GLY A 271 46.63 -33.18 -2.97
C GLY A 271 45.60 -33.71 -3.97
N GLU A 272 46.12 -34.31 -5.05
CA GLU A 272 45.51 -35.32 -5.94
C GLU A 272 44.20 -35.02 -6.70
N SER A 273 44.33 -34.95 -8.02
CA SER A 273 43.24 -35.00 -8.99
C SER A 273 42.71 -36.43 -9.19
N ARG A 274 41.38 -36.61 -9.18
CA ARG A 274 40.72 -37.79 -9.75
C ARG A 274 39.66 -37.37 -10.76
N HIS A 275 39.90 -37.70 -12.02
CA HIS A 275 38.96 -37.49 -13.10
C HIS A 275 37.72 -38.39 -12.95
N THR A 276 36.54 -37.79 -12.92
CA THR A 276 35.25 -38.45 -13.18
C THR A 276 34.73 -38.00 -14.54
N PRO A 277 34.47 -38.92 -15.50
CA PRO A 277 33.95 -38.54 -16.81
C PRO A 277 32.44 -38.19 -16.73
N PRO A 278 31.94 -37.27 -17.57
CA PRO A 278 30.55 -36.85 -17.55
C PRO A 278 29.61 -37.98 -18.01
N ARG A 279 28.49 -38.16 -17.31
CA ARG A 279 27.39 -39.02 -17.76
C ARG A 279 26.62 -38.33 -18.90
N SER A 280 26.36 -39.06 -19.97
CA SER A 280 25.57 -38.60 -21.12
C SER A 280 24.08 -38.41 -20.76
N PRO A 281 23.39 -37.43 -21.39
CA PRO A 281 21.98 -37.16 -21.10
C PRO A 281 21.08 -38.27 -21.64
N ARG A 282 20.20 -38.81 -20.80
CA ARG A 282 19.12 -39.71 -21.24
C ARG A 282 18.02 -38.89 -21.90
N GLY A 283 17.60 -39.29 -23.10
CA GLY A 283 16.62 -38.56 -23.89
C GLY A 283 15.25 -38.44 -23.22
N SER A 284 14.68 -37.24 -23.31
CA SER A 284 13.30 -36.94 -22.97
C SER A 284 12.34 -37.63 -23.94
N ARG A 285 11.38 -38.38 -23.41
CA ARG A 285 10.17 -38.77 -24.17
C ARG A 285 9.18 -37.61 -24.15
N PRO A 286 8.51 -37.26 -25.25
CA PRO A 286 7.45 -36.26 -25.24
C PRO A 286 6.20 -36.80 -24.52
N SER A 287 5.65 -35.99 -23.62
CA SER A 287 4.35 -36.23 -22.99
C SER A 287 3.22 -36.07 -24.01
N ALA A 288 2.24 -36.97 -24.01
CA ALA A 288 1.04 -36.82 -24.84
C ALA A 288 0.17 -35.64 -24.33
N PRO A 289 -0.51 -34.90 -25.23
CA PRO A 289 -1.41 -33.82 -24.83
C PRO A 289 -2.67 -34.38 -24.13
N PRO A 290 -3.26 -33.63 -23.17
CA PRO A 290 -4.50 -34.04 -22.52
C PRO A 290 -5.69 -34.00 -23.49
N ALA A 291 -6.66 -34.88 -23.28
CA ALA A 291 -7.88 -34.95 -24.08
C ALA A 291 -8.73 -33.67 -23.95
N PRO A 292 -9.47 -33.25 -25.00
CA PRO A 292 -10.32 -32.07 -24.96
C PRO A 292 -11.46 -32.24 -23.96
N ARG A 293 -11.76 -31.18 -23.20
CA ARG A 293 -12.93 -31.12 -22.32
C ARG A 293 -14.23 -31.08 -23.15
N PRO A 294 -15.32 -31.71 -22.69
CA PRO A 294 -16.62 -31.59 -23.34
C PRO A 294 -17.13 -30.13 -23.28
N PRO A 295 -17.91 -29.68 -24.28
CA PRO A 295 -18.46 -28.33 -24.28
C PRO A 295 -19.50 -28.16 -23.16
N TRP A 296 -19.54 -26.96 -22.58
CA TRP A 296 -20.57 -26.57 -21.63
C TRP A 296 -21.95 -26.53 -22.33
N PRO A 297 -23.04 -26.96 -21.66
CA PRO A 297 -24.37 -26.90 -22.23
C PRO A 297 -24.78 -25.44 -22.43
N SER A 298 -25.19 -25.11 -23.66
CA SER A 298 -25.67 -23.78 -24.01
C SER A 298 -27.01 -23.46 -23.33
N SER A 299 -27.09 -22.22 -22.86
CA SER A 299 -28.28 -21.43 -22.55
C SER A 299 -29.61 -21.93 -23.14
N ARG A 300 -30.66 -21.98 -22.29
CA ARG A 300 -32.04 -21.72 -22.70
C ARG A 300 -32.83 -20.92 -21.63
N PRO A 301 -33.90 -20.21 -22.04
CA PRO A 301 -34.34 -19.02 -21.30
C PRO A 301 -35.70 -19.18 -20.59
N ARG A 302 -35.92 -18.37 -19.57
CA ARG A 302 -37.11 -17.50 -19.40
C ARG A 302 -36.86 -16.50 -18.28
#